data_AF-A0A7X0IZW8-F1
#
_entry.id   AF-A0A7X0IZW8-F1
#
_cell.length_a   1.000
_cell.length_b   1.000
_cell.length_c   1.000
_cell.angle_alpha   90.00
_cell.angle_beta   90.00
_cell.angle_gamma   90.00
#
_symmetry.space_group_name_H-M   'P 1'
#
loop_
_entity.id
_entity.type
_entity.pdbx_description
1 polymer ?
#
loop_
_entity_poly.entity_id
_entity_poly.type
_entity_poly.pdbx_seq_one_letter_code
_entity_poly.pdbx_strand_id
1 'polypeptide(L)'
;MENQILTELSARLQGLWYMSESEAPLTPQSLGNLPKDQLDEKITGLFTPESSSLTLNKLDPAIFFNDIVAAADPADQIIVQNAAKFTELYAYLKNNSTDINVFRLEGESNIPIIITSLFPDGEVIAISTYSIET
;
A
#
# COMPACT_ATOMS: atom_id res chain seq x y z
N MET A 1 0.00 -15.00 20.02
CA MET A 1 1.29 -14.94 19.31
C MET A 1 1.26 -13.67 18.50
N GLU A 2 2.27 -12.82 18.67
CA GLU A 2 2.41 -11.61 17.86
C GLU A 2 2.73 -12.00 16.43
N ASN A 3 2.09 -11.36 15.46
CA ASN A 3 2.36 -11.61 14.06
C ASN A 3 3.72 -11.00 13.71
N GLN A 4 4.74 -11.85 13.55
CA GLN A 4 6.12 -11.43 13.25
C GLN A 4 6.21 -10.64 11.94
N ILE A 5 5.45 -11.01 10.91
CA ILE A 5 5.40 -10.30 9.63
C ILE A 5 4.88 -8.88 9.84
N LEU A 6 3.80 -8.72 10.61
CA LEU A 6 3.20 -7.42 10.89
C LEU A 6 4.15 -6.53 11.70
N THR A 7 4.85 -7.08 12.69
CA THR A 7 5.85 -6.35 13.50
C THR A 7 7.03 -5.89 12.64
N GLU A 8 7.58 -6.77 11.81
CA GLU A 8 8.67 -6.42 10.88
C GLU A 8 8.24 -5.36 9.86
N LEU A 9 7.04 -5.51 9.29
CA LEU A 9 6.52 -4.55 8.32
C LEU A 9 6.26 -3.20 8.98
N SER A 10 5.71 -3.16 10.18
CA SER A 10 5.49 -1.91 10.94
C SER A 10 6.79 -1.16 11.19
N ALA A 11 7.88 -1.86 11.52
CA ALA A 11 9.19 -1.26 11.69
C ALA A 11 9.73 -0.65 10.38
N ARG A 12 9.53 -1.32 9.24
CA ARG A 12 9.94 -0.82 7.91
C ARG A 12 9.14 0.39 7.44
N LEU A 13 7.87 0.46 7.80
CA LEU A 13 6.98 1.56 7.45
C LEU A 13 7.17 2.79 8.35
N GLN A 14 7.96 2.68 9.43
CA GLN A 14 8.18 3.79 10.34
C GLN A 14 8.86 4.98 9.63
N GLY A 15 8.17 6.12 9.61
CA GLY A 15 8.65 7.33 8.95
C GLY A 15 8.73 7.21 7.42
N LEU A 16 7.94 6.31 6.83
CA LEU A 16 7.65 6.27 5.40
C LEU A 16 6.32 6.98 5.16
N TRP A 17 6.29 7.89 4.18
CA TRP A 17 5.13 8.72 3.89
C TRP A 17 4.81 8.66 2.40
N TYR A 18 3.56 8.41 2.05
CA TYR A 18 3.07 8.62 0.70
C TYR A 18 2.88 10.12 0.48
N MET A 19 3.56 10.65 -0.53
CA MET A 19 3.56 12.09 -0.83
C MET A 19 2.65 12.38 -2.01
N SER A 20 1.60 13.17 -1.79
CA SER A 20 0.77 13.79 -2.82
C SER A 20 0.64 15.30 -2.52
N GLU A 21 -0.54 15.91 -2.69
CA GLU A 21 -0.83 17.23 -2.11
C GLU A 21 -0.77 17.23 -0.56
N SER A 22 -0.79 16.05 0.07
CA SER A 22 -0.54 15.87 1.50
C SER A 22 0.42 14.71 1.75
N GLU A 23 0.93 14.63 2.97
CA GLU A 23 1.76 13.51 3.42
C GLU A 23 0.90 12.52 4.22
N ALA A 24 0.83 11.26 3.77
CA ALA A 24 0.03 10.22 4.42
C ALA A 24 0.93 9.08 4.93
N PRO A 25 0.76 8.62 6.19
CA PRO A 25 1.52 7.48 6.69
C PRO A 25 1.07 6.19 6.00
N LEU A 26 1.93 5.18 6.04
CA LEU A 26 1.58 3.82 5.64
C LEU A 26 1.30 2.98 6.89
N THR A 27 0.15 2.31 6.90
CA THR A 27 -0.32 1.58 8.07
C THR A 27 -0.54 0.12 7.71
N PRO A 28 0.22 -0.83 8.28
CA PRO A 28 0.02 -2.24 7.98
C PRO A 28 -1.08 -2.82 8.85
N GLN A 29 -1.84 -3.76 8.31
CA GLN A 29 -2.86 -4.53 9.02
C GLN A 29 -2.90 -5.97 8.50
N SER A 30 -3.12 -6.92 9.40
CA SER A 30 -3.41 -8.28 9.00
C SER A 30 -4.87 -8.39 8.56
N LEU A 31 -5.09 -9.02 7.40
CA LEU A 31 -6.40 -9.46 6.94
C LEU A 31 -6.66 -10.94 7.27
N GLY A 32 -5.70 -11.61 7.91
CA GLY A 32 -5.72 -13.02 8.22
C GLY A 32 -5.53 -13.91 7.00
N ASN A 33 -5.78 -15.21 7.19
CA ASN A 33 -5.70 -16.19 6.11
C ASN A 33 -6.99 -16.10 5.28
N LEU A 34 -6.87 -15.49 4.09
CA LEU A 34 -7.99 -15.32 3.17
C LEU A 34 -7.79 -16.19 1.93
N PRO A 35 -8.82 -16.94 1.51
CA PRO A 35 -8.87 -17.49 0.18
C PRO A 35 -8.68 -16.39 -0.86
N LYS A 36 -7.93 -16.66 -1.93
CA LYS A 36 -7.60 -15.68 -2.98
C LYS A 36 -8.84 -15.05 -3.62
N ASP A 37 -9.93 -15.82 -3.71
CA ASP A 37 -11.24 -15.43 -4.21
C ASP A 37 -12.04 -14.51 -3.26
N GLN A 38 -11.65 -14.42 -1.98
CA GLN A 38 -12.26 -13.52 -0.99
C GLN A 38 -11.47 -12.23 -0.77
N LEU A 39 -10.28 -12.11 -1.37
CA LEU A 39 -9.41 -10.96 -1.19
C LEU A 39 -10.04 -9.67 -1.75
N ASP A 40 -10.55 -9.72 -2.98
CA ASP A 40 -11.13 -8.55 -3.64
C ASP A 40 -12.40 -8.06 -2.91
N GLU A 41 -13.23 -8.98 -2.41
CA GLU A 41 -14.42 -8.66 -1.60
C GLU A 41 -14.01 -8.03 -0.26
N LYS A 42 -13.00 -8.60 0.42
CA LYS A 42 -12.47 -8.06 1.68
C LYS A 42 -11.91 -6.65 1.48
N ILE A 43 -11.17 -6.43 0.41
CA ILE A 43 -10.58 -5.13 0.05
C ILE A 43 -11.68 -4.12 -0.21
N THR A 44 -12.69 -4.47 -1.01
CA THR A 44 -13.86 -3.62 -1.24
C THR A 44 -14.58 -3.28 0.08
N GLY A 45 -14.67 -4.24 1.01
CA GLY A 45 -15.22 -4.02 2.35
C GLY A 45 -14.36 -3.15 3.27
N LEU A 46 -13.03 -3.13 3.10
CA LEU A 46 -12.16 -2.16 3.79
C LEU A 46 -12.43 -0.73 3.32
N PHE A 47 -12.84 -0.59 2.07
CA PHE A 47 -13.08 0.68 1.42
C PHE A 47 -14.50 1.23 1.59
N THR A 48 -15.45 0.44 2.15
CA THR A 48 -16.89 0.70 2.10
C THR A 48 -17.26 2.19 2.18
N PRO A 49 -17.56 2.82 1.04
CA PRO A 49 -18.20 4.13 1.01
C PRO A 49 -19.70 3.88 0.93
N GLU A 50 -20.48 4.67 1.67
CA GLU A 50 -21.93 4.73 1.49
C GLU A 50 -22.33 5.30 0.11
N SER A 51 -21.35 5.71 -0.73
CA SER A 51 -21.54 6.39 -1.99
C SER A 51 -21.27 5.49 -3.21
N SER A 52 -22.27 5.41 -4.09
CA SER A 52 -22.26 4.64 -5.34
C SER A 52 -21.39 5.23 -6.46
N SER A 53 -20.62 6.29 -6.20
CA SER A 53 -19.79 6.99 -7.18
C SER A 53 -18.32 6.56 -7.21
N LEU A 54 -17.87 5.74 -6.25
CA LEU A 54 -16.46 5.36 -6.18
C LEU A 54 -16.11 4.18 -7.09
N THR A 55 -14.93 4.25 -7.71
CA THR A 55 -14.43 3.23 -8.64
C THR A 55 -13.16 2.60 -8.08
N LEU A 56 -13.17 1.28 -7.90
CA LEU A 56 -11.99 0.51 -7.49
C LEU A 56 -11.09 0.25 -8.70
N ASN A 57 -9.92 0.89 -8.71
CA ASN A 57 -8.89 0.70 -9.73
C ASN A 57 -7.75 -0.16 -9.19
N LYS A 58 -7.42 -1.21 -9.93
CA LYS A 58 -6.27 -2.05 -9.66
C LYS A 58 -5.09 -1.58 -10.49
N LEU A 59 -3.98 -1.26 -9.84
CA LEU A 59 -2.74 -0.84 -10.48
C LEU A 59 -1.73 -1.98 -10.56
N ASP A 60 -0.82 -1.90 -11.53
CA ASP A 60 0.38 -2.72 -11.55
C ASP A 60 1.31 -2.25 -10.41
N PRO A 61 1.72 -3.15 -9.49
CA PRO A 61 2.58 -2.76 -8.37
C PRO A 61 3.93 -2.20 -8.82
N ALA A 62 4.55 -2.78 -9.85
CA ALA A 62 5.86 -2.31 -10.31
C ALA A 62 5.76 -0.89 -10.86
N ILE A 63 4.70 -0.58 -11.61
CA ILE A 63 4.44 0.78 -12.10
C ILE A 63 4.21 1.73 -10.91
N PHE A 64 3.32 1.38 -9.98
CA PHE A 64 3.03 2.23 -8.81
C PHE A 64 4.28 2.58 -8.00
N PHE A 65 5.12 1.60 -7.65
CA PHE A 65 6.35 1.85 -6.89
C PHE A 65 7.40 2.61 -7.72
N ASN A 66 7.50 2.33 -9.02
CA ASN A 66 8.42 3.06 -9.89
C ASN A 66 8.01 4.53 -10.04
N ASP A 67 6.73 4.83 -10.11
CA ASP A 67 6.23 6.21 -10.22
C ASP A 67 6.60 7.03 -8.98
N ILE A 68 6.51 6.44 -7.78
CA ILE A 68 6.95 7.09 -6.54
C ILE A 68 8.45 7.43 -6.60
N VAL A 69 9.27 6.50 -7.08
CA VAL A 69 10.73 6.70 -7.17
C VAL A 69 11.08 7.71 -8.26
N ALA A 70 10.39 7.66 -9.40
CA ALA A 70 10.61 8.56 -10.53
C ALA A 70 10.18 10.00 -10.24
N ALA A 71 9.20 10.19 -9.36
CA ALA A 71 8.73 11.51 -8.92
C ALA A 71 9.71 12.21 -7.95
N ALA A 72 10.73 11.51 -7.44
CA ALA A 72 11.65 12.08 -6.48
C ALA A 72 12.59 13.12 -7.12
N ASP A 73 12.50 14.38 -6.66
CA ASP A 73 13.46 15.42 -7.04
C ASP A 73 14.84 15.12 -6.43
N PRO A 74 15.90 14.90 -7.23
CA PRO A 74 17.25 14.64 -6.72
C PRO A 74 17.82 15.75 -5.83
N ALA A 75 17.31 16.99 -5.94
CA ALA A 75 17.70 18.11 -5.10
C ALA A 75 17.06 18.05 -3.70
N ASP A 76 15.93 17.34 -3.55
CA ASP A 76 15.25 17.17 -2.28
C ASP A 76 15.70 15.87 -1.59
N GLN A 77 16.63 16.01 -0.64
CA GLN A 77 17.18 14.88 0.09
C GLN A 77 16.14 14.10 0.92
N ILE A 78 15.08 14.76 1.39
CA ILE A 78 14.03 14.09 2.17
C ILE A 78 13.20 13.20 1.24
N ILE A 79 12.82 13.72 0.07
CA ILE A 79 12.07 12.97 -0.92
C ILE A 79 12.91 11.80 -1.49
N VAL A 80 14.20 12.01 -1.75
CA VAL A 80 15.11 10.93 -2.18
C VAL A 80 15.21 9.82 -1.13
N GLN A 81 15.35 10.16 0.15
CA GLN A 81 15.39 9.18 1.24
C GLN A 81 14.07 8.43 1.36
N ASN A 82 12.94 9.12 1.19
CA ASN A 82 11.62 8.50 1.20
C ASN A 82 11.43 7.53 0.02
N ALA A 83 11.85 7.91 -1.18
CA ALA A 83 11.84 7.05 -2.37
C ALA A 83 12.72 5.81 -2.21
N ALA A 84 13.89 5.95 -1.58
CA ALA A 84 14.75 4.82 -1.25
C ALA A 84 14.03 3.82 -0.31
N LYS A 85 13.33 4.31 0.71
CA LYS A 85 12.51 3.46 1.60
C LYS A 85 11.36 2.76 0.86
N PHE A 86 10.72 3.41 -0.12
CA PHE A 86 9.73 2.74 -0.97
C PHE A 86 10.34 1.63 -1.84
N THR A 87 11.57 1.85 -2.33
CA THR A 87 12.32 0.82 -3.05
C THR A 87 12.62 -0.38 -2.15
N GLU A 88 13.05 -0.13 -0.91
CA GLU A 88 13.30 -1.17 0.09
C GLU A 88 12.02 -1.93 0.49
N LEU A 89 10.91 -1.22 0.66
CA LEU A 89 9.59 -1.81 0.93
C LEU A 89 9.18 -2.74 -0.21
N TYR A 90 9.26 -2.28 -1.46
CA TYR A 90 8.85 -3.09 -2.60
C TYR A 90 9.75 -4.32 -2.79
N ALA A 91 11.06 -4.16 -2.59
CA ALA A 91 12.01 -5.28 -2.59
C ALA A 91 11.68 -6.28 -1.48
N TYR A 92 11.37 -5.82 -0.27
CA TYR A 92 10.94 -6.67 0.83
C TYR A 92 9.68 -7.46 0.48
N LEU A 93 8.64 -6.80 -0.02
CA LEU A 93 7.39 -7.45 -0.40
C LEU A 93 7.64 -8.51 -1.48
N LYS A 94 8.42 -8.19 -2.53
CA LYS A 94 8.75 -9.15 -3.59
C LYS A 94 9.53 -10.38 -3.11
N ASN A 95 10.41 -10.21 -2.12
CA ASN A 95 11.25 -11.29 -1.63
C ASN A 95 10.55 -12.18 -0.60
N ASN A 96 9.53 -11.66 0.08
CA ASN A 96 8.91 -12.32 1.23
C ASN A 96 7.43 -12.63 1.03
N SER A 97 6.82 -12.23 -0.08
CA SER A 97 5.40 -12.44 -0.36
C SER A 97 5.15 -12.70 -1.84
N THR A 98 3.92 -13.08 -2.15
CA THR A 98 3.39 -13.28 -3.50
C THR A 98 2.12 -12.48 -3.67
N ASP A 99 1.57 -12.45 -4.90
CA ASP A 99 0.28 -11.81 -5.19
C ASP A 99 0.21 -10.36 -4.66
N ILE A 100 1.26 -9.58 -4.92
CA ILE A 100 1.28 -8.15 -4.58
C ILE A 100 0.27 -7.44 -5.47
N ASN A 101 -0.65 -6.69 -4.88
CA ASN A 101 -1.64 -5.89 -5.61
C ASN A 101 -1.68 -4.48 -5.03
N VAL A 102 -2.01 -3.50 -5.88
CA VAL A 102 -2.25 -2.12 -5.46
C VAL A 102 -3.64 -1.73 -5.92
N PHE A 103 -4.41 -1.15 -5.02
CA PHE A 103 -5.77 -0.70 -5.26
C PHE A 103 -5.90 0.77 -4.91
N ARG A 104 -6.55 1.53 -5.77
CA ARG A 104 -6.96 2.93 -5.56
C ARG A 104 -8.47 3.02 -5.64
N LEU A 105 -9.06 3.78 -4.74
CA LEU A 105 -10.49 4.06 -4.75
C LEU A 105 -10.72 5.48 -5.27
N GLU A 106 -11.00 5.61 -6.55
CA GLU A 106 -11.19 6.90 -7.23
C GLU A 106 -12.62 7.42 -7.06
N GLY A 107 -12.79 8.74 -7.19
CA GLY A 107 -14.10 9.40 -7.23
C GLY A 107 -14.27 10.52 -6.21
N GLU A 108 -13.28 10.73 -5.35
CA GLU A 108 -13.20 11.81 -4.36
C GLU A 108 -11.79 12.39 -4.32
N SER A 109 -11.63 13.57 -3.71
CA SER A 109 -10.31 14.20 -3.55
C SER A 109 -9.41 13.45 -2.57
N ASN A 110 -9.99 12.68 -1.65
CA ASN A 110 -9.24 11.74 -0.82
C ASN A 110 -9.36 10.35 -1.45
N ILE A 111 -8.25 9.83 -1.95
CA ILE A 111 -8.15 8.58 -2.68
C ILE A 111 -7.45 7.56 -1.79
N PRO A 112 -8.20 6.65 -1.15
CA PRO A 112 -7.64 5.52 -0.43
C PRO A 112 -6.76 4.65 -1.34
N ILE A 113 -5.60 4.26 -0.82
CA ILE A 113 -4.67 3.33 -1.46
C ILE A 113 -4.48 2.13 -0.54
N ILE A 114 -4.64 0.92 -1.07
CA ILE A 114 -4.30 -0.32 -0.36
C ILE A 114 -3.35 -1.15 -1.19
N ILE A 115 -2.23 -1.53 -0.57
CA ILE A 115 -1.29 -2.51 -1.12
C ILE A 115 -1.53 -3.81 -0.37
N THR A 116 -1.83 -4.91 -1.07
CA THR A 116 -1.97 -6.24 -0.46
C THR A 116 -0.86 -7.17 -0.90
N SER A 117 -0.54 -8.14 -0.04
CA SER A 117 0.47 -9.16 -0.29
C SER A 117 0.14 -10.44 0.48
N LEU A 118 0.36 -11.60 -0.14
CA LEU A 118 0.16 -12.93 0.45
C LEU A 118 1.50 -13.51 0.90
N PHE A 119 1.63 -13.75 2.21
CA PHE A 119 2.85 -14.30 2.81
C PHE A 119 2.84 -15.85 2.84
N PRO A 120 4.01 -16.50 3.03
CA PRO A 120 4.16 -17.96 2.95
C PRO A 120 3.35 -18.76 3.98
N ASP A 121 2.95 -18.15 5.09
CA ASP A 121 2.07 -18.74 6.11
C ASP A 121 0.58 -18.67 5.75
N GLY A 122 0.28 -18.15 4.55
CA GLY A 122 -1.07 -17.96 4.04
C GLY A 122 -1.73 -16.68 4.52
N GLU A 123 -1.03 -15.85 5.29
CA GLU A 123 -1.57 -14.60 5.80
C GLU A 123 -1.53 -13.51 4.72
N VAL A 124 -2.63 -12.78 4.61
CA VAL A 124 -2.69 -11.58 3.78
C VAL A 124 -2.46 -10.36 4.65
N ILE A 125 -1.47 -9.55 4.27
CA ILE A 125 -1.22 -8.25 4.88
C ILE A 125 -1.66 -7.16 3.91
N ALA A 126 -2.36 -6.16 4.43
CA ALA A 126 -2.70 -4.93 3.74
C ALA A 126 -1.88 -3.77 4.32
N ILE A 127 -1.40 -2.89 3.45
CA ILE A 127 -0.78 -1.61 3.80
C ILE A 127 -1.68 -0.52 3.26
N SER A 128 -2.27 0.27 4.15
CA SER A 128 -3.19 1.34 3.81
C SER A 128 -2.50 2.70 3.87
N THR A 129 -2.82 3.56 2.91
CA THR A 129 -2.46 4.97 2.88
C THR A 129 -3.50 5.73 2.05
N TYR A 130 -3.29 7.02 1.76
CA TYR A 130 -4.19 7.79 0.91
C TYR A 130 -3.44 8.87 0.13
N SER A 131 -4.02 9.29 -1.00
CA SER A 131 -3.61 10.44 -1.79
C SER A 131 -4.67 11.54 -1.66
N ILE A 132 -4.23 12.79 -1.49
CA ILE A 132 -5.07 13.97 -1.75
C ILE A 132 -4.77 14.50 -3.15
N GLU A 133 -5.82 14.70 -3.95
CA GLU A 133 -5.78 15.18 -5.35
C GLU A 133 -6.94 16.17 -5.61
N THR A 134 -6.67 17.28 -6.31
CA THR A 134 -7.63 18.36 -6.65
C THR A 134 -8.12 18.36 -8.09
#